data_AF-A0A0B1SM02-F1
#
_entry.id   AF-A0A0B1SM02-F1
#
_cell.length_a   1.000
_cell.length_b   1.000
_cell.length_c   1.000
_cell.angle_alpha   90.00
_cell.angle_beta   90.00
_cell.angle_gamma   90.00
#
_symmetry.space_group_name_H-M   'P 1'
#
loop_
_entity.id
_entity.type
_entity.pdbx_description
1 polymer ?
#
loop_
_entity_poly.entity_id
_entity_poly.type
_entity_poly.pdbx_seq_one_letter_code
_entity_poly.pdbx_strand_id
1 'polypeptide(L)' 'MRERQADWHFTSYGGAQHAFTLPGVENWGIPGAAYNEKADKRSWRAMEGFLAEKLL' A
#
# COMPACT_ATOMS: atom_id res chain seq x y z
N MET A 1 -14.28 9.25 6.74
CA MET A 1 -14.11 8.46 7.98
C MET A 1 -15.24 8.72 8.97
N ARG A 2 -15.25 9.88 9.66
CA ARG A 2 -16.14 10.16 10.81
C ARG A 2 -17.62 10.35 10.45
N GLU A 3 -17.92 11.20 9.48
CA GLU A 3 -19.32 11.50 9.10
C GLU A 3 -20.09 10.30 8.56
N ARG A 4 -19.39 9.36 7.92
CA ARG A 4 -19.98 8.13 7.38
C ARG A 4 -19.82 6.92 8.29
N GLN A 5 -19.26 7.11 9.49
CA GLN A 5 -18.95 6.06 10.46
C GLN A 5 -18.28 4.84 9.81
N ALA A 6 -17.42 5.09 8.82
CA ALA A 6 -16.75 4.03 8.09
C ALA A 6 -15.75 3.34 9.04
N ASP A 7 -15.70 2.02 8.99
CA ASP A 7 -14.61 1.26 9.59
C ASP A 7 -13.37 1.39 8.68
N TRP A 8 -12.28 1.90 9.24
CA TRP A 8 -11.09 2.22 8.46
C TRP A 8 -9.81 2.02 9.25
N HIS A 9 -8.77 1.64 8.53
CA HIS A 9 -7.40 1.62 8.99
C HIS A 9 -6.52 2.42 8.04
N PHE A 10 -5.44 3.01 8.56
CA PHE A 10 -4.42 3.64 7.74
C PHE A 10 -3.04 3.10 8.14
N THR A 11 -2.31 2.62 7.16
CA THR A 11 -0.93 2.16 7.32
C THR A 11 -0.01 3.07 6.52
N SER A 12 1.08 3.53 7.15
CA SER A 12 2.14 4.30 6.49
C SER A 12 3.40 3.46 6.38
N TYR A 13 3.98 3.39 5.18
CA TYR A 13 5.24 2.70 4.90
C TYR A 13 6.36 3.72 4.71
N GLY A 14 7.15 3.95 5.76
CA GLY A 14 8.30 4.87 5.71
C GLY A 14 9.30 4.47 4.63
N GLY A 15 9.71 5.44 3.81
CA GLY A 15 10.65 5.23 2.71
C GLY A 15 10.04 4.64 1.43
N ALA A 16 8.72 4.38 1.40
CA ALA A 16 8.01 4.03 0.17
C ALA A 16 7.66 5.29 -0.63
N GLN A 17 7.95 5.28 -1.93
CA GLN A 17 7.58 6.33 -2.88
C GLN A 17 6.27 5.97 -3.60
N HIS A 18 5.84 6.78 -4.58
CA HIS A 18 4.71 6.40 -5.42
C HIS A 18 5.03 5.10 -6.18
N ALA A 19 3.99 4.33 -6.53
CA ALA A 19 4.13 3.05 -7.25
C ALA A 19 5.07 2.03 -6.58
N PHE A 20 5.17 2.04 -5.25
CA PHE A 20 6.09 1.17 -4.51
C PHE A 20 5.83 -0.34 -4.66
N THR A 21 4.70 -0.74 -5.22
CA THR A 21 4.32 -2.14 -5.52
C THR A 21 4.65 -2.56 -6.96
N LEU A 22 5.27 -1.69 -7.76
CA LEU A 22 5.53 -1.95 -9.19
C LEU A 22 7.04 -2.07 -9.46
N PRO A 23 7.60 -3.29 -9.55
CA PRO A 23 9.00 -3.48 -9.90
C PRO A 23 9.37 -2.83 -11.24
N GLY A 24 10.48 -2.10 -11.26
CA GLY A 24 11.03 -1.50 -12.48
C GLY A 24 10.37 -0.16 -12.89
N VAL A 25 9.48 0.39 -12.06
CA VAL A 25 8.83 1.69 -12.29
C VAL A 25 9.83 2.85 -12.39
N GLU A 26 11.02 2.69 -11.82
CA GLU A 26 12.11 3.66 -11.89
C GLU A 26 12.54 3.94 -13.34
N ASN A 27 12.39 2.95 -14.23
CA ASN A 27 12.75 3.07 -15.64
C ASN A 27 11.77 3.93 -16.45
N TRP A 28 10.64 4.32 -15.87
CA TRP A 28 9.62 5.12 -16.55
C TRP A 28 9.89 6.62 -16.46
N GLY A 29 10.92 7.04 -15.73
CA GLY A 29 11.33 8.44 -15.61
C GLY A 29 10.33 9.32 -14.84
N ILE A 30 9.44 8.72 -14.04
CA ILE A 30 8.44 9.43 -13.23
C ILE A 30 9.11 9.86 -11.91
N PRO A 31 9.25 11.18 -11.65
CA PRO A 31 9.85 11.64 -10.39
C PRO A 31 9.03 11.19 -9.19
N GLY A 32 9.69 10.62 -8.18
CA GLY A 32 9.03 10.17 -6.95
C GLY A 32 8.27 8.85 -7.10
N ALA A 33 8.55 8.06 -8.15
CA ALA A 33 8.10 6.67 -8.27
C ALA A 33 9.28 5.71 -8.14
N ALA A 34 9.20 4.77 -7.19
CA ALA A 34 10.22 3.76 -6.98
C ALA A 34 9.64 2.55 -6.27
N TYR A 35 10.01 1.36 -6.72
CA TYR A 35 9.67 0.08 -6.11
C TYR A 35 10.29 -0.02 -4.71
N ASN A 36 9.51 -0.55 -3.77
CA ASN A 36 9.99 -0.83 -2.42
C ASN A 36 9.46 -2.20 -1.98
N GLU A 37 10.28 -3.23 -2.13
CA GLU A 37 9.93 -4.63 -1.83
C GLU A 37 9.35 -4.82 -0.42
N LYS A 38 9.89 -4.10 0.57
CA LYS A 38 9.44 -4.22 1.96
C LYS A 38 8.05 -3.62 2.12
N ALA A 39 7.77 -2.48 1.51
CA ALA A 39 6.44 -1.86 1.53
C ALA A 39 5.43 -2.71 0.77
N ASP A 40 5.78 -3.19 -0.43
CA ASP A 40 4.94 -4.06 -1.26
C ASP A 40 4.45 -5.31 -0.50
N LYS A 41 5.38 -6.11 0.02
CA LYS A 41 5.06 -7.31 0.79
C LYS A 41 4.22 -7.03 2.04
N ARG A 42 4.43 -5.87 2.68
CA ARG A 42 3.68 -5.50 3.89
C ARG A 42 2.29 -4.98 3.56
N SER A 43 2.13 -4.20 2.49
CA SER A 43 0.81 -3.74 2.02
C SER A 43 -0.04 -4.91 1.55
N TRP A 44 0.55 -5.89 0.89
CA TRP A 44 -0.16 -7.09 0.45
C TRP A 44 -0.72 -7.87 1.63
N ARG A 45 0.11 -8.16 2.64
CA ARG A 45 -0.34 -8.85 3.86
C ARG A 45 -1.41 -8.07 4.64
N ALA A 46 -1.30 -6.74 4.68
CA ALA A 46 -2.31 -5.90 5.33
C ALA A 46 -3.65 -5.98 4.58
N MET A 47 -3.62 -5.97 3.25
CA MET A 47 -4.81 -6.17 2.41
C MET A 47 -5.43 -7.56 2.64
N GLU A 48 -4.62 -8.63 2.59
CA GLU A 48 -5.09 -9.99 2.84
C GLU A 48 -5.76 -10.12 4.21
N GLY A 49 -5.13 -9.56 5.26
CA GLY A 49 -5.69 -9.55 6.61
C GLY A 49 -7.03 -8.82 6.70
N PHE A 50 -7.14 -7.64 6.09
CA PHE A 50 -8.39 -6.88 6.05
C PHE A 50 -9.50 -7.64 5.30
N LEU A 51 -9.19 -8.23 4.14
CA LEU A 51 -10.17 -8.98 3.37
C LEU A 51 -10.60 -10.25 4.10
N ALA A 52 -9.69 -10.95 4.77
CA ALA A 52 -10.03 -12.09 5.62
C ALA A 52 -10.94 -11.71 6.79
N GLU A 53 -10.79 -10.50 7.36
CA GLU A 53 -11.68 -10.00 8.42
C GLU A 53 -13.07 -9.63 7.91
N LYS A 54 -13.18 -9.08 6.69
CA LYS A 54 -14.43 -8.52 6.18
C LYS A 54 -15.23 -9.44 5.26
N LEU A 55 -14.59 -10.44 4.65
CA LEU A 55 -15.21 -11.28 3.62
C LEU A 55 -15.31 -12.76 4.00
N LEU A 56 -14.78 -13.17 5.15
CA LEU A 56 -14.95 -14.50 5.74
C LEU A 56 -15.78 -14.39 7.02
#